data_AF-A0A7S0U3S5-F1
#
_entry.id   AF-A0A7S0U3S5-F1
#
_cell.length_a   1.000
_cell.length_b   1.000
_cell.length_c   1.000
_cell.angle_alpha   90.00
_cell.angle_beta   90.00
_cell.angle_gamma   90.00
#
_symmetry.space_group_name_H-M   'P 1'
#
loop_
_entity.id
_entity.type
_entity.pdbx_description
1 polymer ?
#
loop_
_entity_poly.entity_id
_entity_poly.type
_entity_poly.pdbx_seq_one_letter_code
_entity_poly.pdbx_strand_id
1 'polypeptide(L)'
;ASVFQIPEDQSQGAPSPTRCNEPDGPHLSTFIFDRRKAGDEMALEDVYAEKVVDAIVTKVVDVFPSLSLHNRLAVIVPDYGFRDRMRERLERALRSRERLQCRVDASGKVYQRSFELVSARDASACVESGSRGGVEEWLPFDTVD
;
A
#
# COMPACT_ATOMS: atom_id res chain seq x y z
N ALA A 1 -0.20 -7.73 45.05
CA ALA A 1 -0.28 -8.86 44.11
C ALA A 1 -1.72 -9.32 44.07
N SER A 2 -2.38 -9.27 42.92
CA SER A 2 -3.69 -9.89 42.74
C SER A 2 -3.73 -10.50 41.35
N VAL A 3 -3.68 -11.83 41.32
CA VAL A 3 -3.84 -12.69 40.15
C VAL A 3 -5.34 -12.87 39.95
N PHE A 4 -5.83 -12.59 38.75
CA PHE A 4 -7.18 -12.99 38.35
C PHE A 4 -7.06 -14.07 37.26
N GLN A 5 -7.49 -15.27 37.63
CA GLN A 5 -7.72 -16.47 36.81
C GLN A 5 -9.24 -16.70 36.72
N ILE A 6 -9.82 -17.56 35.87
CA ILE A 6 -10.04 -17.62 34.40
C ILE A 6 -11.57 -17.99 34.27
N PRO A 7 -12.18 -18.15 33.08
CA PRO A 7 -12.47 -19.53 32.70
C PRO A 7 -12.20 -19.84 31.22
N GLU A 8 -11.61 -21.02 30.98
CA GLU A 8 -11.52 -21.65 29.68
C GLU A 8 -12.91 -22.15 29.26
N ASP A 9 -13.40 -21.71 28.10
CA ASP A 9 -14.57 -22.33 27.47
C ASP A 9 -14.09 -23.32 26.41
N GLN A 10 -14.31 -24.60 26.70
CA GLN A 10 -14.08 -25.72 25.78
C GLN A 10 -15.31 -25.87 24.88
N SER A 11 -15.25 -25.32 23.66
CA SER A 11 -16.18 -25.70 22.60
C SER A 11 -15.44 -25.98 21.28
N GLN A 12 -15.39 -27.27 20.95
CA GLN A 12 -14.93 -27.81 19.68
C GLN A 12 -15.89 -27.42 18.55
N GLY A 13 -15.34 -26.98 17.41
CA GLY A 13 -16.04 -27.07 16.11
C GLY A 13 -16.44 -25.76 15.43
N ALA A 14 -15.48 -25.07 14.79
CA ALA A 14 -15.67 -24.24 13.58
C ALA A 14 -14.30 -23.82 13.04
N PRO A 15 -14.10 -23.65 11.71
CA PRO A 15 -12.89 -23.01 11.20
C PRO A 15 -12.85 -21.58 11.75
N SER A 16 -11.79 -21.27 12.50
CA SER A 16 -11.63 -19.95 13.12
C SER A 16 -11.68 -18.87 12.04
N PRO A 17 -12.49 -17.80 12.20
CA PRO A 17 -12.36 -16.63 11.34
C PRO A 17 -10.93 -16.13 11.50
N THR A 18 -10.30 -15.74 10.38
CA THR A 18 -8.97 -15.14 10.32
C THR A 18 -8.81 -14.21 11.53
N ARG A 19 -7.98 -14.60 12.49
CA ARG A 19 -7.75 -13.82 13.71
C ARG A 19 -7.08 -12.52 13.31
N CYS A 20 -7.88 -11.48 13.10
CA CYS A 20 -7.40 -10.12 13.20
C CYS A 20 -7.09 -9.88 14.68
N ASN A 21 -5.90 -9.36 14.97
CA ASN A 21 -5.40 -8.94 16.29
C ASN A 21 -4.52 -10.00 16.99
N GLU A 22 -3.28 -10.15 16.50
CA GLU A 22 -2.15 -10.36 17.41
C GLU A 22 -1.88 -9.05 18.18
N PRO A 23 -1.42 -9.10 19.45
CA PRO A 23 -1.24 -7.92 20.31
C PRO A 23 -0.12 -6.99 19.83
N ASP A 24 0.70 -7.44 18.88
CA ASP A 24 1.63 -6.61 18.14
C ASP A 24 0.89 -6.07 16.92
N GLY A 25 0.71 -4.75 16.86
CA GLY A 25 0.05 -4.08 15.73
C GLY A 25 0.65 -4.44 14.35
N PRO A 26 0.09 -3.93 13.26
CA PRO A 26 0.52 -4.30 11.90
C PRO A 26 2.05 -4.19 11.77
N HIS A 27 2.68 -5.30 11.36
CA HIS A 27 4.14 -5.39 11.29
C HIS A 27 4.72 -4.25 10.45
N LEU A 28 5.46 -3.36 11.11
CA LEU A 28 6.16 -2.28 10.44
C LEU A 28 7.35 -2.84 9.67
N SER A 29 7.25 -2.86 8.34
CA SER A 29 8.38 -3.19 7.47
C SER A 29 9.20 -1.94 7.19
N THR A 30 10.46 -1.92 7.62
CA THR A 30 11.39 -0.82 7.33
C THR A 30 12.36 -1.23 6.22
N PHE A 31 12.51 -0.39 5.21
CA PHE A 31 13.42 -0.61 4.10
C PHE A 31 14.57 0.39 4.17
N ILE A 32 15.79 -0.11 4.29
CA ILE A 32 17.01 0.69 4.25
C ILE A 32 17.72 0.35 2.95
N PHE A 33 18.04 1.37 2.15
CA PHE A 33 18.75 1.20 0.89
C PHE A 33 19.93 2.16 0.79
N ASP A 34 21.00 1.69 0.17
CA ASP A 34 22.22 2.46 -0.01
C ASP A 34 22.10 3.36 -1.23
N ARG A 35 22.08 4.67 -1.00
CA ARG A 35 22.02 5.68 -2.05
C ARG A 35 23.21 5.60 -3.01
N ARG A 36 24.39 5.21 -2.52
CA ARG A 36 25.62 5.15 -3.34
C ARG A 36 25.55 4.07 -4.41
N LYS A 37 24.71 3.05 -4.21
CA LYS A 37 24.48 1.97 -5.18
C LYS A 37 23.53 2.36 -6.31
N ALA A 38 22.79 3.45 -6.17
CA ALA A 38 21.92 3.97 -7.23
C ALA A 38 22.68 4.78 -8.29
N GLY A 39 23.99 4.99 -8.12
CA GLY A 39 24.80 5.87 -8.96
C GLY A 39 24.63 7.34 -8.55
N ASP A 40 25.72 8.11 -8.62
CA ASP A 40 25.73 9.54 -8.24
C ASP A 40 24.85 10.42 -9.14
N GLU A 41 24.38 9.90 -10.28
CA GLU A 41 23.55 10.63 -11.25
C GLU A 41 22.03 10.54 -11.00
N MET A 42 21.55 9.57 -10.21
CA MET A 42 20.11 9.48 -9.93
C MET A 42 19.71 10.44 -8.81
N ALA A 43 18.68 11.25 -9.08
CA ALA A 43 18.08 12.08 -8.04
C ALA A 43 17.49 11.20 -6.92
N LEU A 44 17.53 11.70 -5.69
CA LEU A 44 17.07 10.97 -4.51
C LEU A 44 15.64 10.45 -4.69
N GLU A 45 14.76 11.30 -5.21
CA GLU A 45 13.35 11.03 -5.43
C GLU A 45 13.10 9.88 -6.42
N ASP A 46 14.00 9.67 -7.39
CA ASP A 46 13.90 8.53 -8.33
C ASP A 46 14.18 7.21 -7.59
N VAL A 47 15.20 7.19 -6.73
CA VAL A 47 15.52 6.01 -5.92
C VAL A 47 14.37 5.68 -4.97
N TYR A 48 13.79 6.69 -4.32
CA TYR A 48 12.65 6.48 -3.44
C TYR A 48 11.41 6.00 -4.21
N ALA A 49 11.14 6.54 -5.40
CA ALA A 49 10.02 6.09 -6.24
C ALA A 49 10.13 4.60 -6.61
N GLU A 50 11.31 4.19 -7.08
CA GLU A 50 11.57 2.78 -7.41
C GLU A 50 11.45 1.88 -6.17
N LYS A 51 11.97 2.31 -5.02
CA LYS A 51 11.89 1.53 -3.78
C LYS A 51 10.47 1.41 -3.23
N VAL A 52 9.66 2.45 -3.38
CA VAL A 52 8.23 2.40 -3.04
C VAL A 52 7.52 1.39 -3.94
N VAL A 53 7.74 1.43 -5.25
CA VAL A 53 7.14 0.48 -6.20
C VAL A 53 7.58 -0.96 -5.93
N ASP A 54 8.87 -1.18 -5.66
CA ASP A 54 9.41 -2.48 -5.25
C ASP A 54 8.73 -3.01 -3.98
N ALA A 55 8.52 -2.15 -2.98
CA ALA A 55 7.83 -2.51 -1.75
C ALA A 55 6.36 -2.87 -2.01
N ILE A 56 5.64 -2.09 -2.83
CA ILE A 56 4.26 -2.37 -3.21
C ILE A 56 4.16 -3.75 -3.88
N VAL A 57 5.04 -4.03 -4.83
CA VAL A 57 5.06 -5.33 -5.53
C VAL A 57 5.32 -6.46 -4.54
N THR A 58 6.45 -6.41 -3.84
CA THR A 58 6.95 -7.55 -3.05
C THR A 58 6.16 -7.79 -1.76
N LYS A 59 5.52 -6.76 -1.19
CA LYS A 59 4.78 -6.88 0.08
C LYS A 59 3.28 -6.94 -0.08
N VAL A 60 2.74 -6.35 -1.14
CA VAL A 60 1.30 -6.25 -1.32
C VAL A 60 0.84 -7.07 -2.51
N VAL A 61 1.36 -6.82 -3.71
CA VAL A 61 0.83 -7.46 -4.91
C VAL A 61 1.19 -8.94 -5.00
N ASP A 62 2.40 -9.33 -4.64
CA ASP A 62 2.82 -10.74 -4.67
C ASP A 62 2.11 -11.57 -3.59
N VAL A 63 1.77 -10.95 -2.45
CA VAL A 63 1.06 -11.61 -1.33
C VAL A 63 -0.46 -11.60 -1.55
N PHE A 64 -1.00 -10.55 -2.15
CA PHE A 64 -2.43 -10.33 -2.38
C PHE A 64 -2.71 -9.97 -3.85
N PRO A 65 -2.56 -10.91 -4.79
CA PRO A 65 -2.62 -10.63 -6.23
C PRO A 65 -3.98 -10.14 -6.71
N SER A 66 -5.06 -10.46 -5.99
CA SER A 66 -6.43 -10.04 -6.30
C SER A 66 -6.84 -8.71 -5.67
N LEU A 67 -6.02 -8.15 -4.79
CA LEU A 67 -6.39 -6.99 -3.99
C LEU A 67 -6.43 -5.71 -4.85
N SER A 68 -7.49 -4.93 -4.73
CA SER A 68 -7.51 -3.55 -5.21
C SER A 68 -6.74 -2.67 -4.24
N LEU A 69 -5.81 -1.85 -4.73
CA LEU A 69 -5.08 -0.87 -3.94
C LEU A 69 -5.86 0.45 -3.76
N HIS A 70 -6.92 0.67 -4.55
CA HIS A 70 -7.81 1.83 -4.45
C HIS A 70 -8.27 2.07 -2.99
N ASN A 71 -7.89 3.21 -2.41
CA ASN A 71 -8.15 3.58 -1.01
C ASN A 71 -7.65 2.57 0.05
N ARG A 72 -6.67 1.73 -0.28
CA ARG A 72 -6.07 0.75 0.64
C ARG A 72 -4.57 0.90 0.83
N LEU A 73 -3.91 1.63 -0.05
CA LEU A 73 -2.49 1.93 0.04
C LEU A 73 -2.30 3.44 -0.07
N ALA A 74 -1.65 4.04 0.92
CA ALA A 74 -1.20 5.41 0.88
C ALA A 74 0.33 5.46 0.89
N VAL A 75 0.90 6.44 0.21
CA VAL A 75 2.33 6.76 0.25
C VAL A 75 2.47 8.11 0.94
N ILE A 76 3.12 8.10 2.11
CA ILE A 76 3.35 9.31 2.89
C ILE A 76 4.81 9.70 2.79
N VAL A 77 5.06 10.97 2.49
CA VAL A 77 6.41 11.54 2.33
C VAL A 77 6.69 12.66 3.33
N PRO A 78 7.96 13.05 3.53
CA PRO A 78 8.32 13.98 4.59
C PRO A 78 7.69 15.37 4.49
N ASP A 79 7.66 15.97 3.29
CA ASP A 79 7.23 17.35 3.09
C ASP A 79 6.71 17.59 1.68
N TYR A 80 6.01 18.72 1.49
CA TYR A 80 5.36 19.08 0.23
C TYR A 80 6.37 19.23 -0.92
N GLY A 81 7.56 19.77 -0.63
CA GLY A 81 8.60 19.93 -1.65
C GLY A 81 9.13 18.59 -2.15
N PHE A 82 9.34 17.62 -1.26
CA PHE A 82 9.72 16.26 -1.63
C PHE A 82 8.59 15.56 -2.39
N ARG A 83 7.35 15.71 -1.94
CA ARG A 83 6.15 15.19 -2.62
C ARG A 83 6.10 15.64 -4.07
N ASP A 84 6.19 16.95 -4.29
CA ASP A 84 6.03 17.53 -5.62
C ASP A 84 7.16 17.08 -6.58
N ARG A 85 8.40 16.95 -6.08
CA ARG A 85 9.51 16.41 -6.88
C ARG A 85 9.38 14.91 -7.14
N MET A 86 8.84 14.14 -6.20
CA MET A 86 8.71 12.68 -6.32
C MET A 86 7.49 12.26 -7.14
N ARG A 87 6.43 13.07 -7.21
CA ARG A 87 5.15 12.70 -7.83
C ARG A 87 5.29 12.10 -9.23
N GLU A 88 5.87 12.85 -10.16
CA GLU A 88 6.02 12.42 -11.56
C GLU A 88 6.89 11.16 -11.69
N ARG A 89 7.87 11.00 -10.79
CA ARG A 89 8.79 9.86 -10.76
C ARG A 89 8.07 8.61 -10.28
N LEU A 90 7.28 8.73 -9.21
CA LEU A 90 6.45 7.65 -8.69
C LEU A 90 5.40 7.21 -9.71
N GLU A 91 4.72 8.14 -10.37
CA GLU A 91 3.76 7.83 -11.43
C GLU A 91 4.40 7.07 -12.59
N ARG A 92 5.60 7.50 -13.02
CA ARG A 92 6.37 6.81 -14.06
C ARG A 92 6.75 5.39 -13.61
N ALA A 93 7.27 5.25 -12.40
CA ALA A 93 7.66 3.96 -11.83
C ALA A 93 6.47 2.99 -11.78
N LEU A 94 5.31 3.45 -11.27
CA LEU A 94 4.06 2.68 -11.21
C LEU A 94 3.63 2.17 -12.59
N ARG A 95 3.69 3.03 -13.63
CA ARG A 95 3.32 2.65 -15.01
C ARG A 95 4.32 1.68 -15.65
N SER A 96 5.60 1.83 -15.35
CA SER A 96 6.67 1.02 -15.93
C SER A 96 6.70 -0.42 -15.38
N ARG A 97 6.08 -0.66 -14.22
CA ARG A 97 6.16 -1.96 -13.54
C ARG A 97 5.09 -2.92 -14.02
N GLU A 98 5.47 -3.87 -14.88
CA GLU A 98 4.55 -4.86 -15.47
C GLU A 98 3.70 -5.61 -14.44
N ARG A 99 4.30 -5.98 -13.29
CA ARG A 99 3.59 -6.70 -12.22
C ARG A 99 2.42 -5.90 -11.63
N LEU A 100 2.42 -4.58 -11.78
CA LEU A 100 1.35 -3.71 -11.32
C LEU A 100 0.27 -3.46 -12.38
N GLN A 101 0.50 -3.81 -13.64
CA GLN A 101 -0.42 -3.47 -14.75
C GLN A 101 -1.69 -4.33 -14.77
N CYS A 102 -1.69 -5.48 -14.09
CA CYS A 102 -2.83 -6.39 -14.05
C CYS A 102 -3.06 -6.95 -12.65
N ARG A 103 -4.29 -7.40 -12.41
CA ARG A 103 -4.68 -8.21 -11.25
C ARG A 103 -5.58 -9.36 -11.67
N VAL A 104 -5.59 -10.40 -10.85
CA VAL A 104 -6.41 -11.59 -11.10
C VAL A 104 -7.39 -11.75 -9.94
N ASP A 105 -8.69 -11.82 -10.23
CA ASP A 105 -9.69 -12.08 -9.18
C ASP A 105 -9.74 -13.56 -8.78
N ALA A 106 -10.56 -13.89 -7.77
CA ALA A 106 -10.72 -15.26 -7.28
C ALA A 106 -11.27 -16.25 -8.34
N SER A 107 -11.87 -15.74 -9.43
CA SER A 107 -12.36 -16.55 -10.55
C SER A 107 -11.32 -16.75 -11.65
N GLY A 108 -10.12 -16.18 -11.50
CA GLY A 108 -9.06 -16.24 -12.50
C GLY A 108 -9.18 -15.18 -13.60
N LYS A 109 -10.10 -14.23 -13.47
CA LYS A 109 -10.29 -13.16 -14.47
C LYS A 109 -9.25 -12.07 -14.28
N VAL A 110 -8.61 -11.68 -15.40
CA VAL A 110 -7.60 -10.62 -15.44
C VAL A 110 -8.25 -9.27 -15.63
N TYR A 111 -7.81 -8.28 -14.85
CA TYR A 111 -8.20 -6.87 -14.98
C TYR A 111 -6.96 -6.02 -15.15
N GLN A 112 -7.02 -5.07 -16.08
CA GLN A 112 -6.00 -4.06 -16.21
C GLN A 112 -6.11 -3.07 -15.04
N ARG A 113 -4.97 -2.70 -14.47
CA ARG A 113 -4.86 -1.66 -13.45
C ARG A 113 -4.32 -0.39 -14.07
N SER A 114 -4.89 0.75 -13.69
CA SER A 114 -4.25 2.06 -13.78
C SER A 114 -4.25 2.69 -12.39
N PHE A 115 -3.28 3.57 -12.15
CA PHE A 115 -3.12 4.23 -10.85
C PHE A 115 -3.14 5.74 -11.03
N GLU A 116 -3.81 6.40 -10.10
CA GLU A 116 -3.85 7.86 -10.00
C GLU A 116 -3.34 8.27 -8.62
N LEU A 117 -2.36 9.17 -8.58
CA LEU A 117 -1.89 9.76 -7.32
C LEU A 117 -2.79 10.94 -6.96
N VAL A 118 -3.48 10.83 -5.82
CA VAL A 118 -4.45 11.82 -5.33
C VAL A 118 -4.05 12.33 -3.94
N SER A 119 -4.56 13.50 -3.54
CA SER A 119 -4.39 13.95 -2.15
C SER A 119 -5.22 13.10 -1.18
N ALA A 120 -4.82 13.03 0.09
CA ALA A 120 -5.59 12.30 1.10
C ALA A 120 -7.01 12.88 1.26
N ARG A 121 -7.14 14.20 1.08
CA ARG A 121 -8.43 14.92 1.11
C ARG A 121 -9.36 14.50 -0.02
N ASP A 122 -8.85 14.37 -1.24
CA ASP A 122 -9.66 13.95 -2.39
C ASP A 122 -10.10 12.48 -2.24
N ALA A 123 -9.17 11.64 -1.77
CA ALA A 123 -9.46 10.23 -1.49
C ALA A 123 -10.54 10.06 -0.41
N SER A 124 -10.51 10.86 0.68
CA SER A 124 -11.51 10.78 1.74
C SER A 124 -12.90 11.22 1.28
N ALA A 125 -12.99 12.28 0.45
CA ALA A 125 -14.26 12.77 -0.08
C ALA A 125 -14.96 11.74 -0.99
N CYS A 126 -14.20 10.92 -1.73
CA CYS A 126 -14.73 9.82 -2.53
C CYS A 126 -15.42 8.75 -1.66
N VAL A 127 -14.85 8.44 -0.49
CA VAL A 127 -15.45 7.48 0.46
C VAL A 127 -16.75 8.02 1.05
N GLU A 128 -16.77 9.29 1.46
CA GLU A 128 -17.94 9.94 2.08
C GLU A 128 -19.12 10.08 1.10
N SER A 129 -18.84 10.38 -0.16
CA SER A 129 -19.87 10.56 -1.18
C SER A 129 -20.42 9.25 -1.76
N GLY A 130 -19.84 8.09 -1.42
CA GLY A 130 -20.20 6.80 -1.99
C GLY A 130 -19.94 6.70 -3.50
N SER A 131 -19.26 7.68 -4.08
CA SER A 131 -18.86 7.68 -5.49
C SER A 131 -17.81 6.61 -5.66
N ARG A 132 -18.18 5.47 -6.25
CA ARG A 132 -17.21 4.47 -6.67
C ARG A 132 -16.26 5.14 -7.66
N GLY A 133 -14.97 5.20 -7.31
CA GLY A 133 -13.92 5.71 -8.19
C GLY A 133 -14.01 5.10 -9.59
N GLY A 134 -13.43 5.80 -10.55
CA GLY A 134 -13.37 5.36 -11.94
C GLY A 134 -12.64 4.02 -12.12
N VAL A 135 -12.29 3.70 -13.37
CA VAL A 135 -11.48 2.50 -13.68
C VAL A 135 -10.11 2.54 -12.98
N GLU A 136 -9.67 3.73 -12.55
CA GLU A 136 -8.37 3.96 -11.93
C GLU A 136 -8.36 3.69 -10.42
N GLU A 137 -7.27 3.07 -9.97
CA GLU A 137 -7.01 2.81 -8.57
C GLU A 137 -6.33 4.04 -7.94
N TRP A 138 -7.05 4.74 -7.06
CA TRP A 138 -6.54 5.93 -6.39
C TRP A 138 -5.59 5.53 -5.26
N LEU A 139 -4.40 6.12 -5.31
CA LEU A 139 -3.36 5.98 -4.31
C LEU A 139 -3.14 7.34 -3.64
N PRO A 140 -3.59 7.53 -2.39
CA PRO A 140 -3.27 8.72 -1.63
C PRO A 140 -1.75 8.93 -1.56
N PHE A 141 -1.29 10.10 -1.99
CA PHE A 141 0.10 10.52 -1.95
C PHE A 141 0.21 11.87 -1.27
N ASP A 142 0.62 11.86 0.00
CA ASP A 142 0.53 13.04 0.84
C ASP A 142 1.69 13.18 1.82
N THR A 143 1.68 14.27 2.58
CA THR A 143 2.69 14.58 3.59
C THR A 143 2.21 14.27 5.00
N VAL A 144 3.14 14.26 5.96
CA VAL A 144 2.83 14.17 7.39
C VAL A 144 2.38 15.50 8.01
N ASP A 145 2.63 16.61 7.32
CA ASP A 145 2.32 17.99 7.76
C ASP A 145 0.85 18.39 7.64
#